data_AF-A0A382KG31-F1
#
_entry.id   AF-A0A382KG31-F1
#
_cell.length_a   1.000
_cell.length_b   1.000
_cell.length_c   1.000
_cell.angle_alpha   90.00
_cell.angle_beta   90.00
_cell.angle_gamma   90.00
#
_symmetry.space_group_name_H-M   'P 1'
#
loop_
_entity.id
_entity.type
_entity.pdbx_description
1 polymer ?
#
loop_
_entity_poly.entity_id
_entity_poly.type
_entity_poly.pdbx_seq_one_letter_code
_entity_poly.pdbx_strand_id
1 'polypeptide(L)'
;AFSPTDLVATALASCMLTIMGIVARRDGIMIEGAVAEVEKIMAKDPRRIGEIKIKFIFKHTIEDKDRVKLERAARTCPVSGSLHQDLKENIDFIYP
;
A
#
# COMPACT_ATOMS: atom_id res chain seq x y z
N ALA A 1 10.59 3.89 -18.86
CA ALA A 1 10.93 2.58 -18.28
C ALA A 1 11.05 2.72 -16.77
N PHE A 2 10.62 1.72 -15.99
CA PHE A 2 10.73 1.73 -14.52
C PHE A 2 12.12 1.26 -14.09
N SER A 3 12.72 1.89 -13.09
CA SER A 3 13.92 1.35 -12.46
C SER A 3 13.57 0.14 -11.57
N PRO A 4 14.52 -0.76 -11.27
CA PRO A 4 14.24 -1.90 -10.38
C PRO A 4 13.68 -1.49 -9.02
N THR A 5 14.11 -0.35 -8.46
CA THR A 5 13.57 0.16 -7.19
C THR A 5 12.19 0.81 -7.33
N ASP A 6 11.81 1.30 -8.52
CA ASP A 6 10.41 1.68 -8.77
C ASP A 6 9.52 0.43 -8.79
N LEU A 7 9.97 -0.65 -9.43
CA LEU A 7 9.21 -1.90 -9.48
C LEU A 7 8.98 -2.48 -8.08
N VAL A 8 9.96 -2.42 -7.19
CA VAL A 8 9.80 -2.84 -5.79
C VAL A 8 8.77 -1.97 -5.05
N ALA A 9 8.85 -0.65 -5.21
CA ALA A 9 7.92 0.27 -4.56
C ALA A 9 6.47 0.05 -5.05
N THR A 10 6.29 -0.11 -6.36
CA THR A 10 5.00 -0.44 -6.97
C THR A 10 4.50 -1.81 -6.54
N ALA A 11 5.37 -2.82 -6.44
CA ALA A 11 5.00 -4.16 -5.99
C ALA A 11 4.46 -4.16 -4.56
N LEU A 12 5.01 -3.34 -3.66
CA LEU A 12 4.47 -3.15 -2.31
C LEU A 12 3.03 -2.64 -2.37
N ALA A 13 2.77 -1.55 -3.10
CA ALA A 13 1.42 -0.99 -3.25
C ALA A 13 0.44 -1.97 -3.92
N SER A 14 0.88 -2.69 -4.97
CA SER A 14 0.06 -3.71 -5.63
C SER A 14 -0.27 -4.87 -4.68
N CYS A 15 0.67 -5.30 -3.84
CA CYS A 15 0.43 -6.33 -2.85
C CYS A 15 -0.61 -5.86 -1.82
N MET A 16 -0.48 -4.64 -1.30
CA MET A 16 -1.44 -4.04 -0.38
C MET A 16 -2.85 -3.96 -0.97
N LEU A 17 -3.00 -3.45 -2.21
CA LEU A 17 -4.29 -3.42 -2.92
C LEU A 17 -4.88 -4.82 -3.12
N THR A 18 -4.03 -5.81 -3.40
CA THR A 18 -4.48 -7.19 -3.58
C THR A 18 -5.06 -7.76 -2.29
N ILE A 19 -4.34 -7.62 -1.16
CA ILE A 19 -4.82 -8.12 0.13
C ILE A 19 -6.06 -7.35 0.60
N MET A 20 -6.11 -6.03 0.39
CA MET A 20 -7.31 -5.23 0.62
C MET A 20 -8.49 -5.73 -0.22
N GLY A 21 -8.29 -6.02 -1.51
CA GLY A 21 -9.32 -6.56 -2.40
C GLY A 21 -9.84 -7.94 -1.99
N ILE A 22 -8.97 -8.79 -1.42
CA ILE A 22 -9.38 -10.09 -0.86
C ILE A 22 -10.30 -9.88 0.34
N VAL A 23 -9.93 -8.99 1.28
CA VAL A 23 -10.76 -8.66 2.45
C VAL A 23 -12.06 -8.00 2.04
N ALA A 24 -12.01 -7.05 1.12
CA ALA A 24 -13.17 -6.34 0.59
C ALA A 24 -14.18 -7.30 -0.03
N ARG A 25 -13.71 -8.23 -0.86
CA ARG A 25 -14.58 -9.26 -1.46
C ARG A 25 -15.22 -10.18 -0.42
N ARG A 26 -14.45 -10.61 0.59
CA ARG A 26 -14.95 -11.49 1.66
C ARG A 26 -16.04 -10.81 2.49
N ASP A 27 -15.88 -9.52 2.76
CA ASP A 27 -16.75 -8.76 3.67
C ASP A 27 -17.82 -7.93 2.92
N GLY A 28 -17.86 -7.98 1.59
CA GLY A 28 -18.83 -7.24 0.77
C GLY A 28 -18.59 -5.73 0.69
N ILE A 29 -17.33 -5.29 0.82
CA ILE A 29 -16.95 -3.86 0.80
C ILE A 29 -16.61 -3.46 -0.64
N MET A 30 -17.18 -2.34 -1.12
CA MET A 30 -16.90 -1.80 -2.46
C MET A 30 -15.63 -0.95 -2.45
N ILE A 31 -14.61 -1.40 -3.17
CA ILE A 31 -13.34 -0.66 -3.33
C ILE A 31 -12.93 -0.50 -4.80
N GLU A 32 -13.83 -0.82 -5.74
CA GLU A 32 -13.60 -0.67 -7.17
C GLU A 32 -13.18 0.75 -7.53
N GLY A 33 -12.17 0.85 -8.41
CA GLY A 33 -11.61 2.13 -8.81
C GLY A 33 -10.72 2.80 -7.76
N ALA A 34 -10.40 2.13 -6.64
CA ALA A 34 -9.32 2.55 -5.76
C ALA A 34 -8.00 2.65 -6.53
N VAL A 35 -7.22 3.70 -6.24
CA VAL A 35 -5.89 3.93 -6.85
C VAL A 35 -4.84 4.11 -5.77
N ALA A 36 -3.58 3.79 -6.12
CA ALA A 36 -2.44 4.00 -5.26
C ALA A 36 -1.44 4.94 -5.94
N GLU A 37 -1.13 6.06 -5.29
CA GLU A 37 0.01 6.90 -5.66
C GLU A 37 1.23 6.44 -4.85
N VAL A 38 2.35 6.22 -5.53
CA VAL A 38 3.56 5.66 -4.92
C VAL A 38 4.73 6.60 -5.14
N GLU A 39 5.37 7.02 -4.05
CA GLU A 39 6.62 7.78 -4.06
C GLU A 39 7.68 7.00 -3.28
N LYS A 40 8.88 6.86 -3.83
CA LYS A 40 10.02 6.25 -3.12
C LYS A 40 11.05 7.32 -2.81
N ILE A 41 11.70 7.19 -1.65
CA ILE A 41 12.83 8.03 -1.26
C ILE A 41 14.04 7.12 -1.07
N MET A 42 15.12 7.43 -1.79
CA MET A 42 16.37 6.68 -1.72
C MET A 42 17.22 7.20 -0.55
N ALA A 43 17.67 6.29 0.32
CA ALA A 43 18.72 6.57 1.29
C ALA A 43 20.10 6.49 0.61
N LYS A 44 21.08 7.18 1.20
CA LYS A 44 22.50 7.12 0.80
C LYS A 44 23.27 6.26 1.81
N ASP A 45 24.36 5.63 1.33
CA ASP A 45 25.38 4.95 2.15
C ASP A 45 24.88 3.82 3.10
N PRO A 46 24.53 2.63 2.58
CA PRO A 46 24.51 2.25 1.16
C PRO A 46 23.26 2.76 0.44
N ARG A 47 23.36 2.93 -0.89
CA ARG A 47 22.21 3.33 -1.71
C ARG A 47 21.12 2.23 -1.67
N ARG A 48 20.00 2.53 -1.03
CA ARG A 48 18.83 1.64 -0.90
C ARG A 48 17.52 2.44 -0.83
N ILE A 49 16.38 1.76 -0.93
CA ILE A 49 15.08 2.40 -0.67
C ILE A 49 15.01 2.65 0.84
N GLY A 50 14.91 3.92 1.25
CA GLY A 50 14.83 4.31 2.66
C GLY A 50 13.39 4.50 3.13
N GLU A 51 12.52 4.96 2.24
CA GLU A 51 11.10 5.15 2.51
C GLU A 51 10.28 4.91 1.25
N ILE A 52 9.10 4.33 1.42
CA ILE A 52 8.05 4.28 0.40
C ILE A 52 6.82 4.94 1.01
N LYS A 53 6.32 5.97 0.34
CA LYS A 53 5.06 6.61 0.63
C LYS A 53 4.00 6.09 -0.32
N ILE A 54 2.88 5.64 0.23
CA ILE A 54 1.76 5.13 -0.54
C ILE A 54 0.51 5.86 -0.09
N LYS A 55 -0.17 6.50 -1.04
CA LYS A 55 -1.48 7.11 -0.81
C LYS A 55 -2.53 6.29 -1.54
N PHE A 56 -3.39 5.62 -0.78
CA PHE A 56 -4.57 4.95 -1.32
C PHE A 56 -5.73 5.92 -1.38
N ILE A 57 -6.35 6.06 -2.55
CA ILE A 57 -7.49 6.95 -2.77
C ILE A 57 -8.69 6.08 -3.15
N PHE A 58 -9.71 6.08 -2.29
CA PHE A 58 -10.96 5.35 -2.51
C PHE A 58 -12.01 6.27 -3.13
N LYS A 59 -12.80 5.74 -4.07
CA LYS A 59 -13.89 6.49 -4.72
C LYS A 59 -15.22 6.39 -4.00
N HIS A 60 -15.41 5.33 -3.22
CA HIS A 60 -16.66 5.01 -2.54
C HIS A 60 -16.54 5.28 -1.04
N THR A 61 -17.64 5.65 -0.40
CA THR A 61 -17.71 5.75 1.05
C THR A 61 -17.54 4.35 1.64
N ILE A 62 -16.59 4.21 2.56
CA ILE A 62 -16.33 2.98 3.32
C ILE A 62 -16.64 3.29 4.79
N GLU A 63 -17.40 2.44 5.45
CA GLU A 63 -17.70 2.59 6.88
C GLU A 63 -16.44 2.48 7.73
N ASP A 64 -16.36 3.24 8.84
CA ASP A 64 -15.17 3.30 9.68
C ASP A 64 -14.71 1.91 10.19
N LYS A 65 -15.66 1.02 10.50
CA LYS A 65 -15.35 -0.35 10.93
C LYS A 65 -14.60 -1.15 9.85
N ASP A 66 -14.91 -0.90 8.59
CA ASP A 66 -14.34 -1.60 7.44
C ASP A 66 -13.05 -0.95 6.96
N ARG A 67 -12.90 0.38 7.13
CA ARG A 67 -11.62 1.09 6.96
C ARG A 67 -10.53 0.41 7.78
N VAL A 68 -10.76 0.21 9.08
CA VAL A 68 -9.79 -0.43 9.99
C VAL A 68 -9.36 -1.82 9.50
N LYS A 69 -10.27 -2.62 8.93
CA LYS A 69 -9.93 -3.93 8.39
C LYS A 69 -9.06 -3.83 7.15
N LEU A 70 -9.41 -2.95 6.21
CA LEU A 70 -8.66 -2.73 4.97
C LEU A 70 -7.26 -2.17 5.25
N GLU A 71 -7.16 -1.20 6.15
CA GLU A 71 -5.88 -0.60 6.53
C GLU A 71 -4.94 -1.63 7.18
N ARG A 72 -5.47 -2.48 8.07
CA ARG A 72 -4.71 -3.60 8.64
C ARG A 72 -4.26 -4.56 7.55
N ALA A 73 -5.15 -4.93 6.63
CA ALA A 73 -4.87 -5.83 5.52
C ALA A 73 -3.74 -5.31 4.62
N ALA A 74 -3.71 -4.01 4.32
CA ALA A 74 -2.62 -3.37 3.60
C ALA A 74 -1.30 -3.45 4.39
N ARG A 75 -1.31 -3.06 5.68
CA ARG A 75 -0.10 -3.03 6.52
C ARG A 75 0.50 -4.40 6.82
N THR A 76 -0.24 -5.49 6.62
CA THR A 76 0.22 -6.87 6.84
C THR A 76 0.35 -7.65 5.54
N CYS A 77 0.53 -6.99 4.40
CA CYS A 77 0.65 -7.68 3.13
C CYS A 77 1.98 -8.50 3.06
N PRO A 78 2.03 -9.61 2.31
CA PRO A 78 3.24 -10.43 2.22
C PRO A 78 4.51 -9.68 1.78
N VAL A 79 4.38 -8.69 0.88
CA VAL A 79 5.55 -7.91 0.42
C VAL A 79 6.08 -7.01 1.55
N SER A 80 5.22 -6.32 2.31
CA SER A 80 5.63 -5.54 3.48
C SER A 80 6.44 -6.40 4.47
N GLY A 81 5.94 -7.60 4.78
CA GLY A 81 6.65 -8.57 5.63
C GLY A 81 7.94 -9.16 5.03
N SER A 82 8.23 -8.90 3.75
CA SER A 82 9.42 -9.40 3.04
C SER A 82 10.47 -8.31 2.81
N LEU A 83 10.14 -7.04 3.05
CA LEU A 83 11.07 -5.92 2.87
C LEU A 83 11.94 -5.72 4.12
N HIS A 84 12.99 -4.92 3.95
CA HIS A 84 13.95 -4.66 5.03
C HIS A 84 13.27 -3.94 6.21
N GLN A 85 13.56 -4.34 7.45
CA GLN A 85 12.90 -3.78 8.65
C GLN A 85 13.11 -2.26 8.82
N ASP A 86 14.27 -1.74 8.43
CA ASP A 86 14.55 -0.29 8.44
C ASP A 86 13.80 0.52 7.35
N LEU A 87 13.13 -0.13 6.40
CA LEU A 87 12.34 0.56 5.39
C LEU A 87 11.15 1.24 6.04
N LYS A 88 11.01 2.56 5.85
CA LYS A 88 9.84 3.28 6.30
C LYS A 88 8.70 3.12 5.30
N GLU A 89 7.62 2.46 5.71
CA GLU A 89 6.38 2.38 4.95
C GLU A 89 5.38 3.41 5.48
N ASN A 90 5.27 4.53 4.77
CA ASN A 90 4.35 5.61 5.12
C ASN A 90 3.08 5.48 4.28
N ILE A 91 1.97 5.13 4.92
CA ILE A 91 0.75 4.72 4.23
C ILE A 91 -0.40 5.61 4.69
N ASP A 92 -0.97 6.33 3.73
CA ASP A 92 -2.13 7.21 3.91
C ASP A 92 -3.34 6.65 3.15
N PHE A 93 -4.52 6.80 3.76
CA PHE A 93 -5.79 6.38 3.18
C PHE A 93 -6.71 7.59 3.06
N ILE A 94 -7.09 7.92 1.84
CA ILE A 94 -7.96 9.03 1.50
C ILE A 94 -9.34 8.49 1.14
N TYR A 95 -10.32 8.86 1.96
CA TYR A 95 -11.72 8.53 1.76
C TYR A 95 -12.49 9.76 1.25
N PRO A 96 -13.60 9.57 0.51
CA PRO A 96 -14.49 10.67 0.11
C PRO A 96 -15.12 11.41 1.29
#